data_AF-A0A1B1U4H9-F1
#
_entry.id   AF-A0A1B1U4H9-F1
#
_cell.length_a   1.000
_cell.length_b   1.000
_cell.length_c   1.000
_cell.angle_alpha   90.00
_cell.angle_beta   90.00
_cell.angle_gamma   90.00
#
_symmetry.space_group_name_H-M   'P 1'
#
loop_
_entity.id
_entity.type
_entity.pdbx_description
1 polymer ?
#
loop_
_entity_poly.entity_id
_entity_poly.type
_entity_poly.pdbx_seq_one_letter_code
_entity_poly.pdbx_strand_id
1 'polypeptide(L)'
;MKTPKILVIGDLMIDHYIVGNCSRISPEAPVQVIEVSKEENRLGGACNVANNLIALGAEVALCGVIGQDHKGQELLEMMSALNIQTSMILADAKRPTTQKSRVLVSHQQILRVDRESREALDESILESLFANIVKEIDSFDGMILSDYGKGVLTAQMCERIIRLANEHRKIVLCDPKGNDYSKYRNATLLTPNKNEIYEATGIAIKTEKDIVQALEFLKNQCQIRFPLVTLSEDGIAILEDEMRVFPTCAREVYDVTGAGDSVIAGLCYVLSQGGSINQACEFANIVAGIVVGKVGSAVATQEEIGSFGRGKILQTRIEDKIIESPKELPKNCKIVFTNGCFDILHRGHTQYLQQAKKLGDVLVVGLNTDDSVRAIKGADRPINAQEDRAYLLASLECVDYVILFDDLTPRDLIGQIMPSVLVKGADYEGKEVVGSEFAQEVHLIEFCEGRSTTRLIEKIKEQR
;
A
#
# COMPACT_ATOMS: atom_id res chain seq x y z
N MET A 1 -16.16 9.45 10.45
CA MET A 1 -16.70 9.21 9.09
C MET A 1 -17.90 8.29 9.19
N LYS A 2 -18.86 8.34 8.26
CA LYS A 2 -20.01 7.43 8.23
C LYS A 2 -19.49 6.00 7.99
N THR A 3 -19.98 5.01 8.73
CA THR A 3 -19.75 3.59 8.43
C THR A 3 -20.52 3.24 7.15
N PRO A 4 -19.84 2.89 6.04
CA PRO A 4 -20.53 2.59 4.79
C PRO A 4 -21.15 1.19 4.87
N LYS A 5 -22.36 1.04 4.32
CA LYS A 5 -22.98 -0.28 4.13
C LYS A 5 -22.76 -0.73 2.68
N ILE A 6 -22.05 -1.82 2.48
CA ILE A 6 -21.62 -2.29 1.14
C ILE A 6 -22.21 -3.66 0.83
N LEU A 7 -22.76 -3.79 -0.37
CA LEU A 7 -23.26 -5.08 -0.89
C LEU A 7 -22.24 -5.71 -1.82
N VAL A 8 -21.76 -6.90 -1.47
CA VAL A 8 -20.88 -7.70 -2.33
C VAL A 8 -21.71 -8.78 -3.01
N ILE A 9 -21.72 -8.79 -4.35
CA ILE A 9 -22.44 -9.75 -5.17
C ILE A 9 -21.43 -10.56 -5.97
N GLY A 10 -21.48 -11.87 -5.89
CA GLY A 10 -20.55 -12.66 -6.68
C GLY A 10 -20.47 -14.13 -6.28
N ASP A 11 -19.37 -14.74 -6.71
CA ASP A 11 -19.13 -16.16 -6.52
C ASP A 11 -18.55 -16.42 -5.12
N LEU A 12 -19.34 -17.09 -4.29
CA LEU A 12 -19.00 -17.41 -2.90
C LEU A 12 -18.15 -18.69 -2.84
N MET A 13 -17.03 -18.66 -2.12
CA MET A 13 -16.14 -19.82 -2.03
C MET A 13 -15.36 -19.92 -0.72
N ILE A 14 -14.91 -21.13 -0.43
CA ILE A 14 -13.95 -21.44 0.64
C ILE A 14 -12.57 -21.66 0.03
N ASP A 15 -11.57 -20.92 0.52
CA ASP A 15 -10.17 -21.24 0.31
C ASP A 15 -9.71 -22.17 1.43
N HIS A 16 -9.39 -23.41 1.06
CA HIS A 16 -9.03 -24.47 1.99
C HIS A 16 -7.55 -24.77 1.89
N TYR A 17 -6.83 -24.78 3.01
CA TYR A 17 -5.38 -24.97 3.04
C TYR A 17 -5.04 -26.24 3.81
N ILE A 18 -4.31 -27.14 3.16
CA ILE A 18 -3.77 -28.35 3.75
C ILE A 18 -2.25 -28.17 3.82
N VAL A 19 -1.73 -27.98 5.02
CA VAL A 19 -0.30 -27.77 5.26
C VAL A 19 0.27 -29.06 5.85
N GLY A 20 1.40 -29.51 5.30
CA GLY A 20 2.04 -30.73 5.77
C GLY A 20 3.50 -30.83 5.34
N ASN A 21 4.10 -31.96 5.69
CA ASN A 21 5.45 -32.30 5.27
C ASN A 21 5.42 -33.51 4.32
N CYS A 22 6.36 -33.55 3.38
CA CYS A 22 6.55 -34.70 2.49
C CYS A 22 7.90 -35.35 2.79
N SER A 23 7.88 -36.50 3.48
CA SER A 23 9.08 -37.26 3.85
C SER A 23 9.33 -38.51 2.99
N ARG A 24 8.31 -38.96 2.23
CA ARG A 24 8.39 -40.18 1.42
C ARG A 24 7.51 -40.11 0.16
N ILE A 25 7.84 -40.98 -0.80
CA ILE A 25 7.01 -41.30 -1.96
C ILE A 25 6.13 -42.51 -1.61
N SER A 26 4.91 -42.56 -2.17
CA SER A 26 3.98 -43.66 -1.93
C SER A 26 4.54 -44.98 -2.50
N PRO A 27 4.37 -46.12 -1.79
CA PRO A 27 4.70 -47.44 -2.33
C PRO A 27 3.69 -47.92 -3.38
N GLU A 28 2.51 -47.29 -3.48
CA GLU A 28 1.42 -47.69 -4.38
C GLU A 28 1.52 -47.03 -5.77
N ALA A 29 2.09 -45.82 -5.83
CA ALA A 29 2.26 -45.04 -7.05
C ALA A 29 3.40 -44.02 -6.86
N PRO A 30 4.05 -43.52 -7.93
CA PRO A 30 5.13 -42.53 -7.84
C PRO A 30 4.59 -41.13 -7.52
N VAL A 31 3.89 -41.00 -6.39
CA VAL A 31 3.26 -39.77 -5.90
C VAL A 31 3.76 -39.43 -4.50
N GLN A 32 3.80 -38.13 -4.19
CA GLN A 32 4.20 -37.65 -2.87
C GLN A 32 3.14 -38.03 -1.82
N VAL A 33 3.59 -38.45 -0.63
CA VAL A 33 2.72 -38.65 0.54
C VAL A 33 2.90 -37.48 1.48
N ILE A 34 1.78 -36.85 1.84
CA ILE A 34 1.78 -35.64 2.66
C ILE A 34 1.21 -35.99 4.02
N GLU A 35 2.03 -35.79 5.04
CA GLU A 35 1.59 -35.87 6.43
C GLU A 35 1.07 -34.50 6.84
N VAL A 36 -0.26 -34.37 6.89
CA VAL A 36 -0.95 -33.13 7.22
C VAL A 36 -0.63 -32.75 8.67
N SER A 37 -0.09 -31.55 8.86
CA SER A 37 0.19 -30.97 10.17
C SER A 37 -0.84 -29.93 10.57
N LYS A 38 -1.46 -29.26 9.59
CA LYS A 38 -2.48 -28.23 9.82
C LYS A 38 -3.44 -28.18 8.64
N GLU A 39 -4.72 -27.99 8.93
CA GLU A 39 -5.77 -27.77 7.94
C GLU A 39 -6.56 -26.53 8.37
N GLU A 40 -6.83 -25.60 7.45
CA GLU A 40 -7.56 -24.37 7.74
C GLU A 40 -8.47 -23.95 6.58
N ASN A 41 -9.65 -23.42 6.90
CA ASN A 41 -10.56 -22.81 5.94
C ASN A 41 -10.53 -21.28 6.11
N ARG A 42 -10.51 -20.58 4.98
CA ARG A 42 -10.58 -19.13 4.88
C ARG A 42 -11.70 -18.73 3.91
N LEU A 43 -12.24 -17.54 4.11
CA LEU A 43 -13.15 -16.94 3.15
C LEU A 43 -12.39 -16.66 1.85
N GLY A 44 -12.93 -17.10 0.72
CA GLY A 44 -12.35 -16.90 -0.60
C GLY A 44 -13.32 -16.17 -1.54
N GLY A 45 -12.78 -15.65 -2.65
CA GLY A 45 -13.58 -14.97 -3.67
C GLY A 45 -14.35 -13.76 -3.13
N ALA A 46 -15.63 -13.64 -3.49
CA ALA A 46 -16.50 -12.58 -2.99
C ALA A 46 -16.56 -12.53 -1.44
N CYS A 47 -16.40 -13.68 -0.78
CA CYS A 47 -16.35 -13.74 0.69
C CYS A 47 -15.08 -13.09 1.25
N ASN A 48 -13.95 -13.16 0.54
CA ASN A 48 -12.71 -12.51 0.93
C ASN A 48 -12.76 -10.98 0.75
N VAL A 49 -13.44 -10.52 -0.31
CA VAL A 49 -13.75 -9.09 -0.48
C VAL A 49 -14.57 -8.57 0.70
N ALA A 50 -15.62 -9.32 1.09
CA ALA A 50 -16.42 -8.98 2.27
C ALA A 50 -15.59 -8.97 3.57
N ASN A 51 -14.70 -9.95 3.75
CA ASN A 51 -13.80 -10.00 4.91
C ASN A 51 -12.88 -8.76 4.99
N ASN A 52 -12.32 -8.33 3.85
CA ASN A 52 -11.55 -7.10 3.78
C ASN A 52 -12.38 -5.87 4.18
N LEU A 53 -13.60 -5.74 3.65
CA LEU A 53 -14.49 -4.64 4.01
C LEU A 53 -14.86 -4.61 5.51
N ILE A 54 -15.10 -5.77 6.14
CA ILE A 54 -15.30 -5.87 7.59
C ILE A 54 -14.06 -5.40 8.36
N ALA A 55 -12.85 -5.79 7.94
CA ALA A 55 -11.61 -5.36 8.57
C ALA A 55 -11.35 -3.85 8.43
N LEU A 56 -11.85 -3.24 7.35
CA LEU A 56 -11.89 -1.80 7.14
C LEU A 56 -13.01 -1.11 7.95
N GLY A 57 -13.87 -1.86 8.64
CA GLY A 57 -14.93 -1.32 9.49
C GLY A 57 -16.21 -0.95 8.75
N ALA A 58 -16.47 -1.52 7.56
CA ALA A 58 -17.74 -1.39 6.87
C ALA A 58 -18.81 -2.35 7.43
N GLU A 59 -20.08 -2.03 7.20
CA GLU A 59 -21.17 -3.00 7.31
C GLU A 59 -21.32 -3.71 5.97
N VAL A 60 -21.39 -5.04 5.95
CA VAL A 60 -21.34 -5.82 4.70
C VAL A 60 -22.51 -6.79 4.59
N ALA A 61 -23.12 -6.83 3.41
CA ALA A 61 -24.02 -7.90 3.01
C ALA A 61 -23.45 -8.67 1.81
N LEU A 62 -23.71 -9.98 1.77
CA LEU A 62 -23.34 -10.85 0.67
C LEU A 62 -24.57 -11.36 -0.07
N CYS A 63 -24.49 -11.32 -1.40
CA CYS A 63 -25.48 -11.87 -2.30
C CYS A 63 -24.79 -12.86 -3.26
N GLY A 64 -25.28 -14.09 -3.31
CA GLY A 64 -24.68 -15.15 -4.12
C GLY A 64 -25.31 -16.50 -3.84
N VAL A 65 -24.65 -17.56 -4.29
CA VAL A 65 -25.15 -18.93 -4.16
C VAL A 65 -24.12 -19.83 -3.49
N ILE A 66 -24.61 -20.68 -2.59
CA ILE A 66 -23.88 -21.81 -2.00
C ILE A 66 -24.54 -23.12 -2.42
N GLY A 67 -23.81 -24.23 -2.32
CA GLY A 67 -24.39 -25.56 -2.46
C GLY A 67 -25.23 -25.93 -1.24
N GLN A 68 -26.20 -26.81 -1.43
CA GLN A 68 -26.91 -27.44 -0.31
C GLN A 68 -26.07 -28.57 0.30
N ASP A 69 -24.91 -28.21 0.85
CA ASP A 69 -23.92 -29.13 1.39
C ASP A 69 -23.29 -28.63 2.70
N HIS A 70 -22.47 -29.47 3.33
CA HIS A 70 -21.77 -29.11 4.57
C HIS A 70 -20.88 -27.88 4.40
N LYS A 71 -20.26 -27.71 3.23
CA LYS A 71 -19.38 -26.57 2.96
C LYS A 71 -20.16 -25.26 2.85
N GLY A 72 -21.39 -25.29 2.35
CA GLY A 72 -22.30 -24.15 2.37
C GLY A 72 -22.64 -23.72 3.80
N GLN A 73 -22.95 -24.68 4.68
CA GLN A 73 -23.23 -24.39 6.09
C GLN A 73 -22.00 -23.82 6.82
N GLU A 74 -20.84 -24.45 6.65
CA GLU A 74 -19.57 -23.96 7.21
C GLU A 74 -19.26 -22.53 6.75
N LEU A 75 -19.52 -22.22 5.48
CA LEU A 75 -19.32 -20.88 4.94
C LEU A 75 -20.25 -19.84 5.59
N LEU A 76 -21.52 -20.20 5.84
CA LEU A 76 -22.47 -19.34 6.55
C LEU A 76 -22.06 -19.10 8.01
N GLU A 77 -21.54 -20.12 8.70
CA GLU A 77 -21.03 -20.00 10.07
C GLU A 77 -19.83 -19.04 10.13
N MET A 78 -18.88 -19.17 9.20
CA MET A 78 -17.72 -18.26 9.08
C MET A 78 -18.16 -16.81 8.83
N MET A 79 -19.16 -16.60 7.99
CA MET A 79 -19.72 -15.27 7.72
C MET A 79 -20.44 -14.68 8.94
N SER A 80 -21.21 -15.50 9.65
CA SER A 80 -21.92 -15.09 10.86
C SER A 80 -20.96 -14.68 11.97
N ALA A 81 -19.82 -15.36 12.12
CA ALA A 81 -18.80 -15.02 13.11
C ALA A 81 -18.18 -13.62 12.87
N LEU A 82 -18.23 -13.14 11.63
CA LEU A 82 -17.75 -11.80 11.22
C LEU A 82 -18.87 -10.75 11.13
N ASN A 83 -20.10 -11.10 11.51
CA ASN A 83 -21.29 -10.25 11.39
C ASN A 83 -21.61 -9.81 9.95
N ILE A 84 -21.29 -10.64 8.95
CA ILE A 84 -21.66 -10.40 7.56
C ILE A 84 -23.13 -10.78 7.36
N GLN A 85 -23.92 -9.91 6.72
CA GLN A 85 -25.34 -10.19 6.44
C GLN A 85 -25.46 -11.20 5.29
N THR A 86 -26.13 -12.33 5.55
CA THR A 86 -26.26 -13.47 4.63
C THR A 86 -27.69 -13.68 4.10
N SER A 87 -28.61 -12.74 4.35
CA SER A 87 -30.03 -12.85 3.96
C SER A 87 -30.26 -12.95 2.45
N MET A 88 -29.28 -12.54 1.64
CA MET A 88 -29.34 -12.61 0.17
C MET A 88 -28.58 -13.80 -0.42
N ILE A 89 -28.15 -14.75 0.40
CA ILE A 89 -27.51 -15.98 -0.05
C ILE A 89 -28.58 -17.06 -0.25
N LEU A 90 -28.56 -17.70 -1.43
CA LEU A 90 -29.44 -18.82 -1.75
C LEU A 90 -28.66 -20.14 -1.77
N ALA A 91 -29.31 -21.23 -1.39
CA ALA A 91 -28.76 -22.58 -1.51
C ALA A 91 -29.28 -23.26 -2.78
N ASP A 92 -28.38 -23.88 -3.55
CA ASP A 92 -28.70 -24.65 -4.74
C ASP A 92 -28.26 -26.11 -4.57
N ALA A 93 -29.22 -27.04 -4.65
CA ALA A 93 -28.97 -28.48 -4.54
C ALA A 93 -28.24 -29.07 -5.76
N LYS A 94 -28.24 -28.37 -6.90
CA LYS A 94 -27.67 -28.86 -8.16
C LYS A 94 -26.17 -28.61 -8.29
N ARG A 95 -25.56 -27.83 -7.38
CA ARG A 95 -24.13 -27.52 -7.42
C ARG A 95 -23.47 -27.65 -6.05
N PRO A 96 -22.17 -27.98 -6.01
CA PRO A 96 -21.41 -27.91 -4.78
C PRO A 96 -21.10 -26.44 -4.43
N THR A 97 -20.94 -26.17 -3.14
CA THR A 97 -20.28 -24.94 -2.67
C THR A 97 -18.85 -24.91 -3.21
N THR A 98 -18.46 -23.81 -3.83
CA THR A 98 -17.12 -23.66 -4.43
C THR A 98 -16.04 -23.77 -3.35
N GLN A 99 -15.13 -24.72 -3.49
CA GLN A 99 -14.01 -24.92 -2.59
C GLN A 99 -12.71 -25.07 -3.38
N LYS A 100 -11.69 -24.28 -3.01
CA LYS A 100 -10.35 -24.35 -3.58
C LYS A 100 -9.37 -24.87 -2.54
N SER A 101 -9.06 -26.16 -2.58
CA SER A 101 -8.08 -26.78 -1.69
C SER A 101 -6.66 -26.58 -2.23
N ARG A 102 -5.78 -25.95 -1.45
CA ARG A 102 -4.36 -25.78 -1.74
C ARG A 102 -3.56 -26.66 -0.79
N VAL A 103 -2.65 -27.45 -1.35
CA VAL A 103 -1.77 -28.31 -0.55
C VAL A 103 -0.38 -27.71 -0.52
N LEU A 104 0.13 -27.43 0.68
CA LEU A 104 1.39 -26.74 0.92
C LEU A 104 2.38 -27.65 1.64
N VAL A 105 3.59 -27.73 1.10
CA VAL A 105 4.74 -28.45 1.68
C VAL A 105 5.95 -27.51 1.67
N SER A 106 6.62 -27.35 2.82
CA SER A 106 7.77 -26.44 2.95
C SER A 106 7.51 -25.02 2.38
N HIS A 107 6.29 -24.50 2.60
CA HIS A 107 5.80 -23.21 2.10
C HIS A 107 5.66 -23.10 0.57
N GLN A 108 5.75 -24.22 -0.16
CA GLN A 108 5.47 -24.28 -1.59
C GLN A 108 4.12 -24.96 -1.83
N GLN A 109 3.31 -24.36 -2.70
CA GLN A 109 2.07 -24.98 -3.14
C GLN A 109 2.39 -26.05 -4.18
N ILE A 110 2.04 -27.30 -3.89
CA ILE A 110 2.33 -28.44 -4.76
C ILE A 110 1.13 -28.89 -5.59
N LEU A 111 -0.09 -28.69 -5.08
CA LEU A 111 -1.33 -29.16 -5.70
C LEU A 111 -2.47 -28.23 -5.34
N ARG A 112 -3.40 -28.06 -6.30
CA ARG A 112 -4.69 -27.43 -6.08
C ARG A 112 -5.81 -28.38 -6.51
N VAL A 113 -6.83 -28.51 -5.67
CA VAL A 113 -8.04 -29.30 -5.96
C VAL A 113 -9.24 -28.36 -5.87
N ASP A 114 -9.87 -28.11 -7.01
CA ASP A 114 -11.03 -27.23 -7.12
C ASP A 114 -12.31 -28.11 -7.16
N ARG A 115 -13.24 -27.87 -6.22
CA ARG A 115 -14.59 -28.44 -6.23
C ARG A 115 -15.55 -27.31 -6.54
N GLU A 116 -16.02 -27.24 -7.77
CA GLU A 116 -16.78 -26.08 -8.26
C GLU A 116 -17.70 -26.47 -9.42
N SER A 117 -18.76 -25.68 -9.62
CA SER A 117 -19.50 -25.63 -10.88
C SER A 117 -19.25 -24.29 -11.55
N ARG A 118 -19.11 -24.30 -12.87
CA ARG A 118 -18.99 -23.09 -13.71
C ARG A 118 -20.23 -22.84 -14.57
N GLU A 119 -21.23 -23.70 -14.44
CA GLU A 119 -22.46 -23.57 -15.20
C GLU A 119 -23.23 -22.33 -14.76
N ALA A 120 -24.01 -21.74 -15.66
CA ALA A 120 -24.93 -20.68 -15.29
C ALA A 120 -25.94 -21.20 -14.27
N LEU A 121 -26.40 -20.32 -13.38
CA LEU A 121 -27.49 -20.63 -12.46
C LEU A 121 -28.82 -20.74 -13.22
N ASP A 122 -29.75 -21.52 -12.65
CA ASP A 122 -31.13 -21.53 -13.11
C ASP A 122 -31.73 -20.12 -13.04
N GLU A 123 -32.55 -19.77 -14.03
CA GLU A 123 -33.17 -18.44 -14.15
C GLU A 123 -33.99 -18.07 -12.90
N SER A 124 -34.67 -19.04 -12.27
CA SER A 124 -35.44 -18.82 -11.04
C SER A 124 -34.58 -18.36 -9.85
N ILE A 125 -33.34 -18.86 -9.75
CA ILE A 125 -32.38 -18.46 -8.72
C ILE A 125 -31.87 -17.05 -9.01
N LEU A 126 -31.51 -16.77 -10.27
CA LEU A 126 -31.07 -15.43 -10.69
C LEU A 126 -32.15 -14.36 -10.45
N GLU A 127 -33.40 -14.66 -10.78
CA GLU A 127 -34.53 -13.76 -10.49
C GLU A 127 -34.73 -13.55 -8.99
N SER A 128 -34.58 -14.59 -8.18
CA SER A 128 -34.70 -14.48 -6.72
C SER A 128 -33.60 -13.63 -6.11
N LEU A 129 -32.34 -13.80 -6.55
CA LEU A 129 -31.23 -12.95 -6.15
C LEU A 129 -31.48 -11.50 -6.55
N PHE A 130 -31.85 -11.25 -7.81
CA PHE A 130 -32.11 -9.91 -8.29
C PHE A 130 -33.26 -9.23 -7.53
N ALA A 131 -34.35 -9.95 -7.26
CA ALA A 131 -35.47 -9.44 -6.48
C ALA A 131 -35.07 -9.04 -5.05
N ASN A 132 -34.13 -9.76 -4.43
CA ASN A 132 -33.60 -9.40 -3.11
C ASN A 132 -32.74 -8.13 -3.19
N ILE A 133 -31.92 -7.97 -4.22
CA ILE A 133 -31.14 -6.74 -4.45
C ILE A 133 -32.08 -5.54 -4.63
N VAL A 134 -33.11 -5.66 -5.47
CA VAL A 134 -34.10 -4.58 -5.73
C VAL A 134 -34.76 -4.09 -4.43
N LYS A 135 -35.09 -4.99 -3.51
CA LYS A 135 -35.76 -4.62 -2.24
C LYS A 135 -34.88 -3.80 -1.30
N GLU A 136 -33.57 -4.00 -1.35
CA GLU A 136 -32.64 -3.46 -0.33
C GLU A 136 -31.62 -2.48 -0.88
N ILE A 137 -31.62 -2.20 -2.20
CA ILE A 137 -30.59 -1.39 -2.87
C ILE A 137 -30.39 -0.03 -2.22
N ASP A 138 -31.47 0.63 -1.77
CA ASP A 138 -31.39 1.95 -1.16
C ASP A 138 -30.66 1.95 0.19
N SER A 139 -30.60 0.80 0.85
CA SER A 139 -29.91 0.64 2.15
C SER A 139 -28.38 0.63 2.01
N PHE A 140 -27.84 0.34 0.82
CA PHE A 140 -26.40 0.26 0.58
C PHE A 140 -25.85 1.59 0.06
N ASP A 141 -24.62 1.92 0.45
CA ASP A 141 -23.87 3.07 -0.03
C ASP A 141 -23.07 2.75 -1.32
N GLY A 142 -22.73 1.48 -1.53
CA GLY A 142 -21.99 1.01 -2.70
C GLY A 142 -22.11 -0.50 -2.90
N MET A 143 -21.74 -0.95 -4.10
CA MET A 143 -21.85 -2.34 -4.51
C MET A 143 -20.55 -2.82 -5.17
N ILE A 144 -20.21 -4.09 -4.96
CA ILE A 144 -19.09 -4.77 -5.63
C ILE A 144 -19.62 -6.00 -6.38
N LEU A 145 -19.29 -6.12 -7.66
CA LEU A 145 -19.47 -7.34 -8.44
C LEU A 145 -18.14 -8.10 -8.48
N SER A 146 -18.06 -9.20 -7.74
CA SER A 146 -16.84 -10.02 -7.62
C SER A 146 -16.97 -11.28 -8.47
N ASP A 147 -16.50 -11.21 -9.72
CA ASP A 147 -16.69 -12.28 -10.71
C ASP A 147 -15.50 -13.24 -10.74
N TYR A 148 -15.78 -14.52 -10.52
CA TYR A 148 -14.83 -15.62 -10.64
C TYR A 148 -15.25 -16.64 -11.71
N GLY A 149 -16.28 -16.31 -12.50
CA GLY A 149 -16.82 -17.15 -13.55
C GLY A 149 -17.49 -18.43 -13.03
N LYS A 150 -18.20 -18.37 -11.89
CA LYS A 150 -18.93 -19.53 -11.32
C LYS A 150 -20.44 -19.49 -11.55
N GLY A 151 -20.92 -18.53 -12.32
CA GLY A 151 -22.28 -18.51 -12.85
C GLY A 151 -23.26 -17.58 -12.13
N VAL A 152 -22.84 -16.88 -11.07
CA VAL A 152 -23.66 -15.82 -10.45
C VAL A 152 -23.71 -14.59 -11.35
N LEU A 153 -22.55 -14.15 -11.84
CA LEU A 153 -22.39 -12.92 -12.62
C LEU A 153 -22.42 -13.19 -14.14
N THR A 154 -23.58 -13.66 -14.60
CA THR A 154 -23.90 -13.77 -16.03
C THR A 154 -23.99 -12.39 -16.68
N ALA A 155 -23.90 -12.32 -18.01
CA ALA A 155 -23.99 -11.04 -18.73
C ALA A 155 -25.29 -10.28 -18.41
N GLN A 156 -26.42 -11.00 -18.41
CA GLN A 156 -27.73 -10.44 -18.08
C GLN A 156 -27.82 -9.96 -16.62
N MET A 157 -27.24 -10.70 -15.67
CA MET A 157 -27.25 -10.32 -14.26
C MET A 157 -26.42 -9.05 -14.03
N CYS A 158 -25.19 -8.98 -14.59
CA CYS A 158 -24.34 -7.80 -14.50
C CYS A 158 -25.04 -6.56 -15.08
N GLU A 159 -25.60 -6.65 -16.28
CA GLU A 159 -26.30 -5.53 -16.93
C GLU A 159 -27.46 -5.03 -16.06
N ARG A 160 -28.29 -5.93 -15.53
CA ARG A 160 -29.43 -5.57 -14.69
C ARG A 160 -29.00 -4.91 -13.38
N ILE A 161 -27.98 -5.44 -12.70
CA ILE A 161 -27.48 -4.86 -11.46
C ILE A 161 -26.87 -3.47 -11.71
N ILE A 162 -26.02 -3.33 -12.73
CA ILE A 162 -25.36 -2.05 -13.04
C ILE A 162 -26.40 -1.00 -13.41
N ARG A 163 -27.40 -1.37 -14.22
CA ARG A 163 -28.50 -0.47 -14.56
C ARG A 163 -29.26 -0.01 -13.33
N LEU A 164 -29.67 -0.95 -12.47
CA LEU A 164 -30.40 -0.64 -11.23
C LEU A 164 -29.57 0.27 -10.30
N ALA A 165 -28.28 -0.02 -10.14
CA ALA A 165 -27.37 0.82 -9.35
C ALA A 165 -27.28 2.25 -9.91
N ASN A 166 -27.16 2.40 -11.23
CA ASN A 166 -27.13 3.71 -11.88
C ASN A 166 -28.45 4.48 -11.70
N GLU A 167 -29.60 3.81 -11.83
CA GLU A 167 -30.93 4.40 -11.58
C GLU A 167 -31.07 4.92 -10.13
N HIS A 168 -30.50 4.19 -9.16
CA HIS A 168 -30.45 4.57 -7.74
C HIS A 168 -29.24 5.42 -7.34
N ARG A 169 -28.39 5.83 -8.30
CA ARG A 169 -27.16 6.61 -8.10
C ARG A 169 -26.18 5.95 -7.10
N LYS A 170 -26.13 4.61 -7.08
CA LYS A 170 -25.17 3.82 -6.30
C LYS A 170 -23.92 3.56 -7.13
N ILE A 171 -22.76 3.53 -6.48
CA ILE A 171 -21.53 3.11 -7.13
C ILE A 171 -21.50 1.59 -7.30
N VAL A 172 -20.99 1.12 -8.43
CA VAL A 172 -20.74 -0.30 -8.72
C VAL A 172 -19.30 -0.46 -9.18
N LEU A 173 -18.52 -1.20 -8.40
CA LEU A 173 -17.17 -1.61 -8.74
C LEU A 173 -17.21 -3.08 -9.19
N CYS A 174 -16.47 -3.41 -10.25
CA CYS A 174 -16.45 -4.75 -10.80
C CYS A 174 -15.02 -5.30 -10.78
N ASP A 175 -14.85 -6.49 -10.19
CA ASP A 175 -13.66 -7.31 -10.34
C ASP A 175 -13.91 -8.31 -11.48
N PRO A 176 -13.32 -8.10 -12.66
CA PRO A 176 -13.80 -8.76 -13.87
C PRO A 176 -13.20 -10.14 -14.09
N LYS A 177 -14.03 -11.05 -14.61
CA LYS A 177 -13.56 -12.31 -15.23
C LYS A 177 -13.94 -12.45 -16.70
N GLY A 178 -13.07 -13.15 -17.42
CA GLY A 178 -13.26 -13.51 -18.82
C GLY A 178 -12.65 -12.49 -19.78
N ASN A 179 -12.99 -12.65 -21.06
CA ASN A 179 -12.50 -11.81 -22.16
C ASN A 179 -13.53 -10.77 -22.63
N ASP A 180 -14.81 -10.93 -22.29
CA ASP A 180 -15.86 -9.99 -22.68
C ASP A 180 -16.25 -9.08 -21.51
N TYR A 181 -15.75 -7.85 -21.56
CA TYR A 181 -16.05 -6.82 -20.56
C TYR A 181 -17.29 -5.99 -20.87
N SER A 182 -17.95 -6.22 -22.01
CA SER A 182 -19.19 -5.52 -22.37
C SER A 182 -20.30 -5.76 -21.35
N LYS A 183 -20.28 -6.90 -20.64
CA LYS A 183 -21.22 -7.17 -19.55
C LYS A 183 -21.09 -6.23 -18.34
N TYR A 184 -19.97 -5.51 -18.20
CA TYR A 184 -19.75 -4.53 -17.14
C TYR A 184 -20.03 -3.10 -17.58
N ARG A 185 -20.70 -2.91 -18.72
CA ARG A 185 -20.89 -1.60 -19.32
C ARG A 185 -21.62 -0.64 -18.39
N ASN A 186 -21.14 0.61 -18.32
CA ASN A 186 -21.63 1.67 -17.43
C ASN A 186 -21.39 1.42 -15.93
N ALA A 187 -20.51 0.49 -15.55
CA ALA A 187 -20.06 0.39 -14.17
C ALA A 187 -19.24 1.64 -13.76
N THR A 188 -19.19 1.90 -12.46
CA THR A 188 -18.40 3.02 -11.94
C THR A 188 -16.91 2.79 -12.15
N LEU A 189 -16.44 1.56 -11.93
CA LEU A 189 -15.03 1.22 -12.01
C LEU A 189 -14.84 -0.28 -12.29
N LEU A 190 -13.76 -0.62 -13.00
CA LEU A 190 -13.27 -1.99 -13.22
C LEU A 190 -11.86 -2.12 -12.63
N THR A 191 -11.53 -3.25 -11.99
CA THR A 191 -10.21 -3.51 -11.37
C THR A 191 -9.38 -4.65 -12.00
N PRO A 192 -9.28 -4.79 -13.34
CA PRO A 192 -8.50 -5.86 -13.93
C PRO A 192 -7.01 -5.74 -13.57
N ASN A 193 -6.32 -6.88 -13.51
CA ASN A 193 -4.86 -6.93 -13.52
C ASN A 193 -4.28 -6.91 -14.95
N LYS A 194 -2.95 -6.81 -15.08
CA LYS A 194 -2.25 -6.81 -16.39
C LYS A 194 -2.66 -7.99 -17.30
N ASN A 195 -2.81 -9.19 -16.74
CA ASN A 195 -3.19 -10.38 -17.52
C ASN A 195 -4.66 -10.34 -17.94
N GLU A 196 -5.54 -9.92 -17.04
CA GLU A 196 -6.98 -9.81 -17.31
C GLU A 196 -7.29 -8.74 -18.36
N ILE A 197 -6.58 -7.60 -18.33
CA ILE A 197 -6.64 -6.62 -19.42
C ILE A 197 -6.18 -7.23 -20.74
N TYR A 198 -5.07 -7.98 -20.73
CA TYR A 198 -4.57 -8.61 -21.96
C TYR A 198 -5.57 -9.61 -22.53
N GLU A 199 -6.19 -10.43 -21.68
CA GLU A 199 -7.24 -11.38 -22.09
C GLU A 199 -8.45 -10.68 -22.72
N ALA A 200 -8.84 -9.51 -22.20
CA ALA A 200 -10.01 -8.77 -22.69
C ALA A 200 -9.74 -7.90 -23.92
N THR A 201 -8.53 -7.35 -24.05
CA THR A 201 -8.21 -6.30 -25.04
C THR A 201 -7.20 -6.75 -26.10
N GLY A 202 -6.42 -7.80 -25.82
CA GLY A 202 -5.24 -8.18 -26.59
C GLY A 202 -4.03 -7.23 -26.43
N ILE A 203 -4.12 -6.21 -25.57
CA ILE A 203 -3.06 -5.22 -25.34
C ILE A 203 -2.15 -5.72 -24.22
N ALA A 204 -0.90 -6.01 -24.56
CA ALA A 204 0.11 -6.39 -23.57
C ALA A 204 0.76 -5.14 -22.98
N ILE A 205 0.55 -4.91 -21.68
CA ILE A 205 1.11 -3.75 -20.98
C ILE A 205 2.63 -3.91 -20.79
N LYS A 206 3.42 -3.12 -21.53
CA LYS A 206 4.90 -3.09 -21.39
C LYS A 206 5.43 -1.67 -21.17
N THR A 207 4.67 -0.67 -21.57
CA THR A 207 5.01 0.74 -21.49
C THR A 207 3.83 1.55 -20.98
N GLU A 208 4.08 2.78 -20.52
CA GLU A 208 3.00 3.71 -20.13
C GLU A 208 1.98 3.95 -21.24
N LYS A 209 2.41 3.95 -22.51
CA LYS A 209 1.51 4.10 -23.66
C LYS A 209 0.52 2.95 -23.77
N ASP A 210 0.96 1.73 -23.48
CA ASP A 210 0.10 0.54 -23.49
C ASP A 210 -0.93 0.62 -22.36
N ILE A 211 -0.55 1.15 -21.20
CA ILE A 211 -1.47 1.41 -20.08
C ILE A 211 -2.56 2.38 -20.51
N VAL A 212 -2.19 3.52 -21.10
CA VAL A 212 -3.15 4.52 -21.59
C VAL A 212 -4.10 3.87 -22.60
N GLN A 213 -3.57 3.13 -23.59
CA GLN A 213 -4.38 2.46 -24.60
C GLN A 213 -5.39 1.46 -24.00
N ALA A 214 -4.95 0.67 -23.01
CA ALA A 214 -5.81 -0.27 -22.31
C ALA A 214 -6.91 0.45 -21.49
N LEU A 215 -6.57 1.52 -20.78
CA LEU A 215 -7.53 2.29 -20.00
C LEU A 215 -8.52 3.06 -20.89
N GLU A 216 -8.08 3.57 -22.04
CA GLU A 216 -8.94 4.17 -23.05
C GLU A 216 -9.91 3.14 -23.65
N PHE A 217 -9.48 1.90 -23.85
CA PHE A 217 -10.37 0.83 -24.26
C PHE A 217 -11.48 0.62 -23.22
N LEU A 218 -11.15 0.51 -21.94
CA LEU A 218 -12.14 0.37 -20.86
C LEU A 218 -13.09 1.58 -20.79
N LYS A 219 -12.55 2.80 -20.92
CA LYS A 219 -13.34 4.04 -20.93
C LYS A 219 -14.34 4.08 -22.09
N ASN A 220 -13.88 3.76 -23.29
CA ASN A 220 -14.65 3.99 -24.51
C ASN A 220 -15.55 2.80 -24.88
N GLN A 221 -15.01 1.58 -24.85
CA GLN A 221 -15.74 0.37 -25.26
C GLN A 221 -16.67 -0.12 -24.15
N CYS A 222 -16.23 -0.04 -22.90
CA CYS A 222 -17.01 -0.49 -21.74
C CYS A 222 -17.76 0.67 -21.05
N GLN A 223 -17.56 1.92 -21.46
CA GLN A 223 -18.23 3.10 -20.89
C GLN A 223 -18.04 3.21 -19.36
N ILE A 224 -16.84 2.87 -18.89
CA ILE A 224 -16.51 2.88 -17.47
C ILE A 224 -16.16 4.29 -17.05
N ARG A 225 -16.73 4.75 -15.94
CA ARG A 225 -16.48 6.10 -15.42
C ARG A 225 -15.04 6.28 -14.98
N PHE A 226 -14.50 5.31 -14.23
CA PHE A 226 -13.13 5.30 -13.74
C PHE A 226 -12.43 4.01 -14.19
N PRO A 227 -11.84 3.99 -15.40
CA PRO A 227 -11.02 2.86 -15.85
C PRO A 227 -9.73 2.77 -15.04
N LEU A 228 -9.45 1.60 -14.47
CA LEU A 228 -8.30 1.34 -13.60
C LEU A 228 -7.64 0.01 -13.99
N VAL A 229 -6.33 -0.10 -13.78
CA VAL A 229 -5.58 -1.35 -13.89
C VAL A 229 -4.65 -1.52 -12.70
N THR A 230 -4.60 -2.73 -12.14
CA THR A 230 -3.59 -3.09 -11.14
C THR A 230 -2.33 -3.59 -11.85
N LEU A 231 -1.19 -3.01 -11.48
CA LEU A 231 0.11 -3.21 -12.13
C LEU A 231 1.08 -4.04 -11.28
N SER A 232 0.57 -4.76 -10.27
CA SER A 232 1.37 -5.54 -9.32
C SER A 232 2.37 -4.64 -8.57
N GLU A 233 3.67 -4.90 -8.69
CA GLU A 233 4.74 -4.13 -8.05
C GLU A 233 4.78 -2.65 -8.49
N ASP A 234 4.27 -2.32 -9.67
CA ASP A 234 4.21 -0.92 -10.14
C ASP A 234 3.01 -0.15 -9.55
N GLY A 235 2.15 -0.83 -8.76
CA GLY A 235 1.02 -0.23 -8.07
C GLY A 235 -0.28 -0.20 -8.89
N ILE A 236 -0.96 0.94 -8.94
CA ILE A 236 -2.29 1.10 -9.55
C ILE A 236 -2.27 2.25 -10.54
N ALA A 237 -2.73 2.03 -11.77
CA ALA A 237 -2.91 3.10 -12.75
C ALA A 237 -4.38 3.37 -13.03
N ILE A 238 -4.73 4.64 -13.18
CA ILE A 238 -6.08 5.11 -13.47
C ILE A 238 -6.07 6.20 -14.54
N LEU A 239 -7.12 6.28 -15.34
CA LEU A 239 -7.29 7.32 -16.35
C LEU A 239 -8.53 8.18 -16.05
N GLU A 240 -8.30 9.43 -15.65
CA GLU A 240 -9.33 10.47 -15.58
C GLU A 240 -9.30 11.30 -16.88
N ASP A 241 -8.79 12.53 -16.82
CA ASP A 241 -8.41 13.34 -17.98
C ASP A 241 -6.98 12.99 -18.44
N GLU A 242 -6.10 12.71 -17.49
CA GLU A 242 -4.74 12.21 -17.70
C GLU A 242 -4.53 10.93 -16.91
N MET A 243 -3.58 10.11 -17.34
CA MET A 243 -3.19 8.90 -16.62
C MET A 243 -2.43 9.28 -15.34
N ARG A 244 -2.77 8.65 -14.24
CA ARG A 244 -2.02 8.72 -12.98
C ARG A 244 -1.65 7.32 -12.51
N VAL A 245 -0.44 7.20 -11.99
CA VAL A 245 0.08 5.97 -11.39
C VAL A 245 0.30 6.20 -9.90
N PHE A 246 -0.28 5.33 -9.08
CA PHE A 246 -0.09 5.25 -7.64
C PHE A 246 0.90 4.11 -7.37
N PRO A 247 2.19 4.41 -7.16
CA PRO A 247 3.22 3.38 -7.00
C PRO A 247 2.96 2.55 -5.75
N THR A 248 3.34 1.27 -5.77
CA THR A 248 3.15 0.39 -4.60
C THR A 248 3.76 0.99 -3.34
N CYS A 249 3.12 0.75 -2.20
CA CYS A 249 3.70 1.05 -0.90
C CYS A 249 4.24 -0.19 -0.19
N ALA A 250 4.10 -1.38 -0.79
CA ALA A 250 4.62 -2.62 -0.24
C ALA A 250 6.15 -2.55 -0.12
N ARG A 251 6.68 -2.86 1.07
CA ARG A 251 8.13 -2.93 1.32
C ARG A 251 8.66 -4.35 1.15
N GLU A 252 7.90 -5.32 1.64
CA GLU A 252 8.22 -6.75 1.57
C GLU A 252 6.97 -7.49 1.07
N VAL A 253 7.17 -8.35 0.07
CA VAL A 253 6.10 -9.16 -0.53
C VAL A 253 6.30 -10.60 -0.12
N TYR A 254 5.40 -11.09 0.74
CA TYR A 254 5.38 -12.47 1.21
C TYR A 254 4.41 -13.34 0.41
N ASP A 255 3.18 -12.85 0.20
CA ASP A 255 2.13 -13.56 -0.55
C ASP A 255 1.22 -12.56 -1.25
N VAL A 256 0.98 -12.74 -2.55
CA VAL A 256 0.10 -11.87 -3.35
C VAL A 256 -1.36 -12.34 -3.36
N THR A 257 -1.66 -13.44 -2.68
CA THR A 257 -2.99 -14.05 -2.66
C THR A 257 -4.02 -13.10 -2.04
N GLY A 258 -5.04 -12.71 -2.81
CA GLY A 258 -6.11 -11.81 -2.35
C GLY A 258 -5.76 -10.32 -2.38
N ALA A 259 -4.62 -9.93 -2.96
CA ALA A 259 -4.26 -8.52 -3.11
C ALA A 259 -5.30 -7.75 -3.95
N GLY A 260 -5.81 -8.35 -5.04
CA GLY A 260 -6.88 -7.77 -5.86
C GLY A 260 -8.17 -7.53 -5.09
N ASP A 261 -8.61 -8.53 -4.30
CA ASP A 261 -9.79 -8.42 -3.42
C ASP A 261 -9.64 -7.26 -2.42
N SER A 262 -8.42 -7.06 -1.93
CA SER A 262 -8.09 -6.00 -0.97
C SER A 262 -8.10 -4.61 -1.63
N VAL A 263 -7.63 -4.50 -2.87
CA VAL A 263 -7.68 -3.28 -3.68
C VAL A 263 -9.13 -2.86 -3.92
N ILE A 264 -9.97 -3.75 -4.46
CA ILE A 264 -11.37 -3.40 -4.77
C ILE A 264 -12.18 -3.09 -3.49
N ALA A 265 -11.91 -3.79 -2.39
CA ALA A 265 -12.50 -3.47 -1.09
C ALA A 265 -12.11 -2.06 -0.61
N GLY A 266 -10.82 -1.72 -0.65
CA GLY A 266 -10.32 -0.39 -0.29
C GLY A 266 -10.91 0.73 -1.15
N LEU A 267 -10.98 0.51 -2.47
CA LEU A 267 -11.61 1.44 -3.42
C LEU A 267 -13.09 1.67 -3.08
N CYS A 268 -13.85 0.59 -2.90
CA CYS A 268 -15.29 0.67 -2.61
C CYS A 268 -15.54 1.37 -1.26
N TYR A 269 -14.73 1.06 -0.25
CA TYR A 269 -14.84 1.64 1.09
C TYR A 269 -14.76 3.17 1.06
N VAL A 270 -13.72 3.72 0.43
CA VAL A 270 -13.51 5.18 0.34
C VAL A 270 -14.56 5.86 -0.53
N LEU A 271 -14.88 5.27 -1.69
CA LEU A 271 -15.88 5.84 -2.61
C LEU A 271 -17.29 5.83 -1.98
N SER A 272 -17.64 4.81 -1.21
CA SER A 272 -18.94 4.73 -0.50
C SER A 272 -19.08 5.79 0.59
N GLN A 273 -17.97 6.33 1.08
CA GLN A 273 -17.94 7.45 2.02
C GLN A 273 -17.94 8.83 1.35
N GLY A 274 -17.95 8.86 0.00
CA GLY A 274 -17.89 10.10 -0.78
C GLY A 274 -16.47 10.64 -1.00
N GLY A 275 -15.43 9.83 -0.76
CA GLY A 275 -14.05 10.18 -1.08
C GLY A 275 -13.82 10.29 -2.59
N SER A 276 -12.77 11.02 -2.98
CA SER A 276 -12.37 11.10 -4.39
C SER A 276 -11.73 9.80 -4.85
N ILE A 277 -11.69 9.59 -6.18
CA ILE A 277 -11.05 8.41 -6.74
C ILE A 277 -9.55 8.35 -6.46
N ASN A 278 -8.87 9.51 -6.43
CA ASN A 278 -7.45 9.59 -6.07
C ASN A 278 -7.22 9.15 -4.61
N GLN A 279 -8.07 9.60 -3.68
CA GLN A 279 -8.03 9.14 -2.28
C GLN A 279 -8.30 7.64 -2.17
N ALA A 280 -9.23 7.12 -2.98
CA ALA A 280 -9.56 5.71 -3.00
C ALA A 280 -8.36 4.87 -3.49
N CYS A 281 -7.68 5.30 -4.56
CA CYS A 281 -6.48 4.63 -5.06
C CYS A 281 -5.32 4.64 -4.05
N GLU A 282 -5.07 5.77 -3.41
CA GLU A 282 -4.05 5.88 -2.34
C GLU A 282 -4.35 4.92 -1.19
N PHE A 283 -5.60 4.89 -0.73
CA PHE A 283 -6.02 4.03 0.36
C PHE A 283 -5.96 2.55 -0.03
N ALA A 284 -6.48 2.18 -1.21
CA ALA A 284 -6.44 0.82 -1.71
C ALA A 284 -5.01 0.30 -1.87
N ASN A 285 -4.09 1.17 -2.29
CA ASN A 285 -2.68 0.83 -2.38
C ASN A 285 -2.04 0.59 -1.01
N ILE A 286 -2.42 1.36 0.03
CA ILE A 286 -2.01 1.10 1.42
C ILE A 286 -2.52 -0.25 1.92
N VAL A 287 -3.82 -0.51 1.70
CA VAL A 287 -4.46 -1.77 2.08
C VAL A 287 -3.75 -2.96 1.42
N ALA A 288 -3.54 -2.90 0.11
CA ALA A 288 -2.83 -3.94 -0.63
C ALA A 288 -1.38 -4.11 -0.15
N GLY A 289 -0.66 -3.01 0.08
CA GLY A 289 0.72 -3.04 0.58
C GLY A 289 0.89 -3.71 1.94
N ILE A 290 -0.12 -3.58 2.82
CA ILE A 290 -0.15 -4.28 4.12
C ILE A 290 -0.48 -5.76 3.92
N VAL A 291 -1.46 -6.08 3.07
CA VAL A 291 -1.92 -7.46 2.84
C VAL A 291 -0.83 -8.32 2.21
N VAL A 292 -0.11 -7.80 1.20
CA VAL A 292 0.95 -8.57 0.53
C VAL A 292 2.14 -8.89 1.43
N GLY A 293 2.27 -8.18 2.55
CA GLY A 293 3.25 -8.44 3.60
C GLY A 293 2.88 -9.60 4.54
N LYS A 294 1.75 -10.28 4.30
CA LYS A 294 1.21 -11.35 5.15
C LYS A 294 1.00 -12.63 4.33
N VAL A 295 0.80 -13.76 5.01
CA VAL A 295 0.61 -15.08 4.37
C VAL A 295 -0.86 -15.44 4.17
N GLY A 296 -1.23 -15.86 2.96
CA GLY A 296 -2.58 -16.23 2.53
C GLY A 296 -3.52 -15.04 2.36
N SER A 297 -4.84 -15.30 2.27
CA SER A 297 -5.89 -14.27 2.17
C SER A 297 -6.07 -13.47 3.48
N ALA A 298 -5.04 -12.72 3.84
CA ALA A 298 -5.04 -11.83 4.99
C ALA A 298 -5.81 -10.53 4.69
N VAL A 299 -6.11 -9.78 5.74
CA VAL A 299 -6.80 -8.48 5.67
C VAL A 299 -5.94 -7.39 6.32
N ALA A 300 -6.12 -6.13 5.92
CA ALA A 300 -5.54 -4.98 6.59
C ALA A 300 -6.55 -4.39 7.59
N THR A 301 -6.16 -4.32 8.86
CA THR A 301 -7.01 -3.72 9.90
C THR A 301 -6.88 -2.21 9.93
N GLN A 302 -7.89 -1.51 10.45
CA GLN A 302 -7.84 -0.06 10.66
C GLN A 302 -6.61 0.40 11.47
N GLU A 303 -6.18 -0.39 12.46
CA GLU A 303 -4.99 -0.08 13.27
C GLU A 303 -3.70 -0.17 12.45
N GLU A 304 -3.56 -1.18 11.61
CA GLU A 304 -2.41 -1.36 10.73
C GLU A 304 -2.35 -0.25 9.68
N ILE A 305 -3.49 0.09 9.07
CA ILE A 305 -3.59 1.19 8.11
C ILE A 305 -3.20 2.52 8.76
N GLY A 306 -3.70 2.78 9.98
CA GLY A 306 -3.33 3.99 10.74
C GLY A 306 -1.84 4.03 11.09
N SER A 307 -1.24 2.89 11.42
CA SER A 307 0.19 2.79 11.73
C SER A 307 1.06 2.95 10.49
N PHE A 308 0.67 2.33 9.38
CA PHE A 308 1.33 2.43 8.09
C PHE A 308 1.29 3.87 7.56
N GLY A 309 0.12 4.52 7.63
CA GLY A 309 -0.05 5.92 7.25
C GLY A 309 0.84 6.86 8.06
N ARG A 310 0.94 6.66 9.38
CA ARG A 310 1.87 7.43 10.24
C ARG A 310 3.34 7.24 9.83
N GLY A 311 3.74 6.01 9.52
CA GLY A 311 5.10 5.71 9.05
C GLY A 311 5.42 6.39 7.72
N LYS A 312 4.50 6.37 6.75
CA LYS A 312 4.67 7.03 5.44
C LYS A 312 4.71 8.55 5.58
N ILE A 313 3.81 9.15 6.38
CA ILE A 313 3.83 10.59 6.67
C ILE A 313 5.15 11.00 7.33
N LEU A 314 5.69 10.18 8.24
CA LEU A 314 6.98 10.47 8.86
C LEU A 314 8.12 10.44 7.83
N GLN A 315 8.12 9.46 6.92
CA GLN A 315 9.15 9.33 5.89
C GLN A 315 9.11 10.47 4.88
N THR A 316 7.93 10.82 4.34
CA THR A 316 7.78 11.98 3.44
C THR A 316 8.22 13.27 4.14
N ARG A 317 7.85 13.45 5.42
CA ARG A 317 8.32 14.60 6.21
C ARG A 317 9.82 14.62 6.47
N ILE A 318 10.53 13.49 6.38
CA ILE A 318 12.00 13.45 6.50
C ILE A 318 12.61 13.87 5.17
N GLU A 319 12.12 13.34 4.05
CA GLU A 319 12.57 13.69 2.71
C GLU A 319 12.33 15.18 2.40
N ASP A 320 11.18 15.75 2.78
CA ASP A 320 10.86 17.17 2.61
C ASP A 320 11.80 18.14 3.36
N LYS A 321 12.54 17.64 4.36
CA LYS A 321 13.56 18.44 5.06
C LYS A 321 14.89 18.47 4.32
N ILE A 322 15.14 17.56 3.39
CA ILE A 322 16.37 17.52 2.59
C ILE A 322 16.10 18.35 1.33
N ILE A 323 16.63 19.56 1.30
CA ILE A 323 16.37 20.51 0.21
C ILE A 323 17.62 20.71 -0.64
N GLU A 324 17.44 20.94 -1.93
CA GLU A 324 18.55 21.15 -2.87
C GLU A 324 19.01 22.61 -2.87
N SER A 325 18.12 23.55 -2.55
CA SER A 325 18.42 24.99 -2.63
C SER A 325 18.05 25.76 -1.37
N PRO A 326 18.90 26.69 -0.90
CA PRO A 326 18.55 27.68 0.12
C PRO A 326 17.30 28.51 -0.20
N LYS A 327 16.88 28.59 -1.47
CA LYS A 327 15.68 29.33 -1.91
C LYS A 327 14.38 28.73 -1.38
N GLU A 328 14.39 27.46 -0.99
CA GLU A 328 13.24 26.73 -0.45
C GLU A 328 13.01 27.01 1.04
N LEU A 329 13.97 27.67 1.70
CA LEU A 329 13.84 28.03 3.11
C LEU A 329 12.70 29.03 3.35
N PRO A 330 11.97 28.90 4.46
CA PRO A 330 10.91 29.83 4.82
C PRO A 330 11.46 31.26 4.97
N LYS A 331 10.65 32.24 4.54
CA LYS A 331 10.96 33.66 4.66
C LYS A 331 10.45 34.21 5.99
N ASN A 332 11.06 35.28 6.48
CA ASN A 332 10.66 36.01 7.70
C ASN A 332 10.72 35.18 9.00
N CYS A 333 11.65 34.23 9.10
CA CYS A 333 11.93 33.47 10.32
C CYS A 333 13.38 33.65 10.76
N LYS A 334 13.66 33.47 12.05
CA LYS A 334 15.03 33.52 12.59
C LYS A 334 15.76 32.21 12.26
N ILE A 335 16.52 32.22 11.17
CA ILE A 335 17.28 31.04 10.70
C ILE A 335 18.55 30.86 11.54
N VAL A 336 18.68 29.69 12.13
CA VAL A 336 19.89 29.18 12.77
C VAL A 336 20.59 28.24 11.79
N PHE A 337 21.87 28.46 11.53
CA PHE A 337 22.67 27.62 10.67
C PHE A 337 23.83 26.97 11.42
N THR A 338 24.05 25.69 11.16
CA THR A 338 25.27 24.98 11.54
C THR A 338 25.69 24.07 10.40
N ASN A 339 26.96 23.65 10.35
CA ASN A 339 27.40 22.68 9.36
C ASN A 339 28.36 21.65 9.95
N GLY A 340 28.54 20.55 9.22
CA GLY A 340 29.55 19.54 9.54
C GLY A 340 29.42 18.28 8.70
N CYS A 341 30.34 17.34 8.92
CA CYS A 341 30.33 16.05 8.21
C CYS A 341 29.28 15.08 8.76
N PHE A 342 28.97 15.13 10.07
CA PHE A 342 28.00 14.25 10.75
C PHE A 342 28.11 12.76 10.41
N ASP A 343 29.34 12.26 10.29
CA ASP A 343 29.62 10.95 9.72
C ASP A 343 29.04 9.78 10.54
N ILE A 344 29.39 9.68 11.82
CA ILE A 344 28.72 8.79 12.77
C ILE A 344 28.09 9.66 13.86
N LEU A 345 26.76 9.71 13.87
CA LEU A 345 26.01 10.42 14.88
C LEU A 345 26.19 9.76 16.25
N HIS A 346 26.23 10.61 17.27
CA HIS A 346 26.28 10.20 18.67
C HIS A 346 25.58 11.26 19.51
N ARG A 347 25.34 10.95 20.78
CA ARG A 347 24.63 11.84 21.72
C ARG A 347 25.15 13.30 21.72
N GLY A 348 26.45 13.52 21.60
CA GLY A 348 27.02 14.87 21.47
C GLY A 348 26.44 15.69 20.31
N HIS A 349 26.26 15.09 19.13
CA HIS A 349 25.65 15.77 17.98
C HIS A 349 24.17 16.10 18.23
N THR A 350 23.42 15.18 18.84
CA THR A 350 21.99 15.43 19.09
C THR A 350 21.79 16.52 20.13
N GLN A 351 22.58 16.56 21.20
CA GLN A 351 22.53 17.63 22.19
C GLN A 351 22.97 18.98 21.60
N TYR A 352 24.03 19.00 20.78
CA TYR A 352 24.49 20.19 20.06
C TYR A 352 23.39 20.78 19.17
N LEU A 353 22.77 19.96 18.32
CA LEU A 353 21.70 20.39 17.41
C LEU A 353 20.45 20.86 18.18
N GLN A 354 20.09 20.17 19.26
CA GLN A 354 18.98 20.59 20.14
C GLN A 354 19.23 21.94 20.80
N GLN A 355 20.48 22.25 21.17
CA GLN A 355 20.82 23.56 21.71
C GLN A 355 20.83 24.63 20.62
N ALA A 356 21.37 24.33 19.43
CA ALA A 356 21.34 25.22 18.28
C ALA A 356 19.90 25.63 17.91
N LYS A 357 18.98 24.66 17.84
CA LYS A 357 17.56 24.89 17.53
C LYS A 357 16.90 25.90 18.48
N LYS A 358 17.34 26.00 19.75
CA LYS A 358 16.76 26.96 20.72
C LYS A 358 17.07 28.43 20.41
N LEU A 359 18.02 28.71 19.53
CA LEU A 359 18.49 30.07 19.22
C LEU A 359 17.66 30.78 18.14
N GLY A 360 16.71 30.09 17.52
CA GLY A 360 15.82 30.64 16.50
C GLY A 360 14.67 29.71 16.12
N ASP A 361 13.99 30.05 15.03
CA ASP A 361 12.74 29.38 14.63
C ASP A 361 13.01 28.17 13.74
N VAL A 362 14.08 28.20 12.95
CA VAL A 362 14.41 27.20 11.93
C VAL A 362 15.89 26.86 12.04
N LEU A 363 16.23 25.60 12.27
CA LEU A 363 17.58 25.05 12.25
C LEU A 363 17.86 24.40 10.89
N VAL A 364 18.83 24.98 10.17
CA VAL A 364 19.36 24.47 8.91
C VAL A 364 20.73 23.86 9.17
N VAL A 365 20.91 22.61 8.73
CA VAL A 365 22.18 21.89 8.83
C VAL A 365 22.81 21.76 7.44
N GLY A 366 23.92 22.45 7.22
CA GLY A 366 24.79 22.22 6.07
C GLY A 366 25.56 20.90 6.24
N LEU A 367 25.34 19.94 5.35
CA LEU A 367 25.99 18.64 5.36
C LEU A 367 27.05 18.56 4.25
N ASN A 368 28.29 18.23 4.60
CA ASN A 368 29.33 17.99 3.59
C ASN A 368 29.01 16.73 2.75
N THR A 369 29.16 16.82 1.43
CA THR A 369 29.12 15.66 0.51
C THR A 369 30.22 14.64 0.81
N ASP A 370 30.12 13.44 0.25
CA ASP A 370 31.15 12.42 0.41
C ASP A 370 32.52 12.89 -0.09
N ASP A 371 32.57 13.57 -1.23
CA ASP A 371 33.80 14.08 -1.83
C ASP A 371 34.43 15.21 -1.00
N SER A 372 33.61 16.13 -0.49
CA SER A 372 34.03 17.17 0.46
C SER A 372 34.64 16.56 1.73
N VAL A 373 34.00 15.54 2.30
CA VAL A 373 34.52 14.86 3.50
C VAL A 373 35.83 14.13 3.22
N ARG A 374 35.95 13.44 2.07
CA ARG A 374 37.20 12.78 1.65
C ARG A 374 38.34 13.78 1.50
N ALA A 375 38.08 14.94 0.93
CA ALA A 375 39.07 15.99 0.76
C ALA A 375 39.54 16.58 2.12
N ILE A 376 38.64 16.71 3.09
CA ILE A 376 38.95 17.28 4.42
C ILE A 376 39.60 16.25 5.36
N LYS A 377 39.14 14.99 5.34
CA LYS A 377 39.47 13.98 6.37
C LYS A 377 40.23 12.77 5.84
N GLY A 378 40.46 12.68 4.53
CA GLY A 378 41.15 11.57 3.86
C GLY A 378 40.21 10.52 3.27
N ALA A 379 40.76 9.63 2.43
CA ALA A 379 40.00 8.67 1.63
C ALA A 379 39.17 7.64 2.43
N ASP A 380 39.54 7.37 3.68
CA ASP A 380 38.85 6.43 4.57
C ASP A 380 37.57 7.03 5.21
N ARG A 381 37.21 8.28 4.87
CA ARG A 381 36.06 9.02 5.41
C ARG A 381 35.29 9.67 4.26
N PRO A 382 33.94 9.72 4.30
CA PRO A 382 33.08 9.28 5.39
C PRO A 382 32.88 7.75 5.40
N ILE A 383 32.39 7.23 6.52
CA ILE A 383 32.01 5.81 6.65
C ILE A 383 30.59 5.61 6.12
N ASN A 384 29.68 6.54 6.45
CA ASN A 384 28.31 6.53 5.94
C ASN A 384 28.19 7.45 4.73
N ALA A 385 27.47 7.00 3.70
CA ALA A 385 27.20 7.81 2.50
C ALA A 385 26.41 9.08 2.86
N GLN A 386 26.54 10.11 2.04
CA GLN A 386 25.89 11.40 2.26
C GLN A 386 24.37 11.30 2.35
N GLU A 387 23.75 10.38 1.61
CA GLU A 387 22.30 10.13 1.63
C GLU A 387 21.86 9.63 3.01
N ASP A 388 22.57 8.63 3.56
CA ASP A 388 22.30 8.09 4.90
C ASP A 388 22.50 9.15 5.98
N ARG A 389 23.56 9.95 5.87
CA ARG A 389 23.85 11.03 6.81
C ARG A 389 22.78 12.12 6.78
N ALA A 390 22.31 12.50 5.59
CA ALA A 390 21.24 13.48 5.42
C ALA A 390 19.93 12.96 6.01
N TYR A 391 19.57 11.71 5.73
CA TYR A 391 18.36 11.07 6.24
C TYR A 391 18.35 11.01 7.78
N LEU A 392 19.48 10.61 8.39
CA LEU A 392 19.61 10.54 9.84
C LEU A 392 19.49 11.92 10.50
N LEU A 393 20.03 12.97 9.89
CA LEU A 393 19.91 14.34 10.38
C LEU A 393 18.48 14.85 10.25
N ALA A 394 17.84 14.68 9.10
CA ALA A 394 16.46 15.09 8.85
C ALA A 394 15.45 14.36 9.77
N SER A 395 15.78 13.14 10.18
CA SER A 395 15.01 12.35 11.16
C SER A 395 15.04 12.93 12.58
N LEU A 396 15.98 13.84 12.90
CA LEU A 396 16.02 14.48 14.21
C LEU A 396 14.94 15.56 14.31
N GLU A 397 14.14 15.51 15.37
CA GLU A 397 13.04 16.46 15.61
C GLU A 397 13.51 17.93 15.62
N CYS A 398 14.73 18.19 16.12
CA CYS A 398 15.28 19.54 16.21
C CYS A 398 15.84 20.10 14.89
N VAL A 399 15.97 19.29 13.84
CA VAL A 399 16.49 19.71 12.52
C VAL A 399 15.31 19.98 11.60
N ASP A 400 15.21 21.19 11.07
CA ASP A 400 14.13 21.57 10.15
C ASP A 400 14.54 21.38 8.69
N TYR A 401 15.79 21.67 8.33
CA TYR A 401 16.30 21.45 6.98
C TYR A 401 17.74 20.94 6.97
N VAL A 402 18.05 20.11 5.97
CA VAL A 402 19.40 19.64 5.64
C VAL A 402 19.72 20.07 4.22
N ILE A 403 20.89 20.68 4.01
CA ILE A 403 21.36 21.10 2.69
C ILE A 403 22.75 20.54 2.46
N LEU A 404 22.93 19.79 1.37
CA LEU A 404 24.24 19.26 1.00
C LEU A 404 25.10 20.35 0.34
N PHE A 405 26.40 20.35 0.63
CA PHE A 405 27.36 21.23 -0.04
C PHE A 405 28.71 20.53 -0.25
N ASP A 406 29.33 20.83 -1.39
CA ASP A 406 30.57 20.18 -1.83
C ASP A 406 31.84 20.97 -1.46
N ASP A 407 31.70 22.29 -1.28
CA ASP A 407 32.82 23.17 -0.97
C ASP A 407 33.57 22.75 0.31
N LEU A 408 34.88 22.97 0.32
CA LEU A 408 35.72 22.68 1.50
C LEU A 408 35.35 23.52 2.72
N THR A 409 34.68 24.65 2.50
CA THR A 409 34.19 25.52 3.56
C THR A 409 32.73 25.88 3.30
N PRO A 410 31.90 26.06 4.35
CA PRO A 410 30.49 26.38 4.19
C PRO A 410 30.24 27.85 3.77
N ARG A 411 31.27 28.62 3.41
CA ARG A 411 31.19 30.08 3.23
C ARG A 411 30.11 30.49 2.23
N ASP A 412 30.13 29.89 1.05
CA ASP A 412 29.23 30.26 -0.04
C ASP A 412 27.79 29.86 0.27
N LEU A 413 27.60 28.70 0.91
CA LEU A 413 26.30 28.27 1.41
C LEU A 413 25.76 29.24 2.49
N ILE A 414 26.60 29.66 3.44
CA ILE A 414 26.21 30.63 4.47
C ILE A 414 25.85 31.97 3.81
N GLY A 415 26.61 32.42 2.81
CA GLY A 415 26.33 33.66 2.07
C GLY A 415 25.02 33.60 1.26
N GLN A 416 24.60 32.43 0.80
CA GLN A 416 23.30 32.25 0.16
C GLN A 416 22.14 32.26 1.15
N ILE A 417 22.34 31.68 2.35
CA ILE A 417 21.32 31.58 3.39
C ILE A 417 21.17 32.90 4.16
N MET A 418 22.26 33.63 4.40
CA MET A 418 22.32 34.81 5.27
C MET A 418 21.64 34.57 6.64
N PRO A 419 22.11 33.59 7.43
CA PRO A 419 21.41 33.17 8.63
C PRO A 419 21.40 34.26 9.71
N SER A 420 20.34 34.30 10.53
CA SER A 420 20.31 35.17 11.69
C SER A 420 21.34 34.74 12.74
N VAL A 421 21.51 33.43 12.92
CA VAL A 421 22.43 32.86 13.92
C VAL A 421 23.31 31.81 13.25
N LEU A 422 24.63 31.95 13.38
CA LEU A 422 25.60 30.94 13.00
C LEU A 422 26.11 30.21 14.24
N VAL A 423 25.93 28.90 14.29
CA VAL A 423 26.34 28.06 15.42
C VAL A 423 27.55 27.22 15.03
N LYS A 424 28.55 27.19 15.91
CA LYS A 424 29.69 26.29 15.84
C LYS A 424 29.91 25.61 17.18
N GLY A 425 30.63 24.49 17.17
CA GLY A 425 31.08 23.86 18.40
C GLY A 425 32.23 24.62 19.08
N ALA A 426 32.39 24.44 20.39
CA ALA A 426 33.43 25.08 21.19
C ALA A 426 34.88 24.81 20.74
N ASP A 427 35.12 23.81 19.88
CA ASP A 427 36.43 23.56 19.23
C ASP A 427 36.93 24.74 18.36
N TYR A 428 36.07 25.73 18.13
CA TYR A 428 36.34 26.99 17.42
C TYR A 428 36.62 28.19 18.34
N GLU A 429 36.65 28.02 19.66
CA GLU A 429 36.99 29.10 20.59
C GLU A 429 38.42 29.64 20.29
N GLY A 430 38.52 30.95 20.00
CA GLY A 430 39.77 31.60 19.59
C GLY A 430 40.17 31.44 18.11
N LYS A 431 39.32 30.86 17.26
CA LYS A 431 39.54 30.75 15.80
C LYS A 431 38.57 31.63 15.01
N GLU A 432 38.97 32.03 13.81
CA GLU A 432 38.10 32.74 12.88
C GLU A 432 36.97 31.81 12.42
N VAL A 433 35.71 32.21 12.64
CA VAL A 433 34.54 31.45 12.23
C VAL A 433 34.19 31.80 10.79
N VAL A 434 34.46 30.87 9.87
CA VAL A 434 34.16 31.02 8.45
C VAL A 434 32.66 31.28 8.23
N GLY A 435 32.35 32.37 7.55
CA GLY A 435 30.98 32.80 7.22
C GLY A 435 30.33 33.70 8.29
N SER A 436 31.09 34.11 9.31
CA SER A 436 30.58 35.01 10.37
C SER A 436 30.17 36.39 9.84
N GLU A 437 30.76 36.87 8.74
CA GLU A 437 30.38 38.15 8.12
C GLU A 437 28.98 38.15 7.49
N PHE A 438 28.43 36.98 7.23
CA PHE A 438 27.10 36.80 6.63
C PHE A 438 26.01 36.54 7.68
N ALA A 439 26.40 36.35 8.94
CA ALA A 439 25.49 36.08 10.05
C ALA A 439 25.34 37.30 10.96
N GLN A 440 24.16 37.47 11.58
CA GLN A 440 23.94 38.57 12.52
C GLN A 440 24.56 38.27 13.89
N GLU A 441 24.51 37.01 14.31
CA GLU A 441 25.07 36.52 15.57
C GLU A 441 25.87 35.24 15.36
N VAL A 442 26.95 35.06 16.12
CA VAL A 442 27.73 33.81 16.15
C VAL A 442 27.71 33.25 17.57
N HIS A 443 27.31 31.99 17.72
CA HIS A 443 27.24 31.30 19.01
C HIS A 443 28.13 30.06 19.00
N LEU A 444 28.92 29.90 20.07
CA LEU A 444 29.73 28.70 20.30
C LEU A 444 29.03 27.84 21.34
N ILE A 445 28.75 26.58 20.98
CA ILE A 445 28.12 25.61 21.87
C ILE A 445 29.17 24.60 22.35
N GLU A 446 29.28 24.43 23.67
CA GLU A 446 30.13 23.42 24.28
C GLU A 446 29.71 22.00 23.86
N PHE A 447 30.66 21.24 23.35
CA PHE A 447 30.44 19.81 23.12
C PHE A 447 30.46 19.07 24.46
N CYS A 448 29.60 18.05 24.60
CA CYS A 448 29.66 17.17 25.76
C CYS A 448 31.01 16.45 25.83
N GLU A 449 31.69 16.51 26.98
CA GLU A 449 33.01 15.91 27.18
C GLU A 449 33.07 14.41 26.83
N GLY A 450 34.15 14.01 26.16
CA GLY A 450 34.55 12.60 26.01
C GLY A 450 34.00 11.83 24.81
N ARG A 451 33.31 12.46 23.85
CA ARG A 451 32.73 11.74 22.69
C ARG A 451 32.99 12.47 21.38
N SER A 452 33.83 11.89 20.51
CA SER A 452 34.00 12.31 19.12
C SER A 452 33.96 11.11 18.19
N THR A 453 33.45 11.29 16.97
CA THR A 453 33.44 10.22 15.95
C THR A 453 34.85 9.67 15.70
N THR A 454 35.88 10.51 15.73
CA THR A 454 37.27 10.10 15.57
C THR A 454 37.72 9.15 16.68
N ARG A 455 37.46 9.46 17.95
CA ARG A 455 37.79 8.57 19.09
C ARG A 455 37.03 7.26 19.07
N LEU A 456 35.77 7.27 18.61
CA LEU A 456 34.98 6.05 18.42
C LEU A 456 35.61 5.11 17.39
N ILE A 457 36.08 5.67 16.27
CA ILE A 457 36.73 4.89 15.21
C ILE A 457 38.12 4.41 15.65
N GLU A 458 38.90 5.25 16.33
CA GLU A 458 40.19 4.86 16.93
C GLU A 458 40.00 3.70 17.92
N LYS A 459 39.00 3.78 18.80
CA LYS A 459 38.67 2.70 19.74
C LYS A 459 38.27 1.40 19.04
N ILE A 460 37.57 1.47 17.90
CA ILE A 460 37.24 0.27 17.08
C ILE A 460 38.50 -0.31 16.43
N LYS A 461 39.44 0.53 15.98
CA LYS A 461 40.71 0.10 15.39
C LYS A 461 41.67 -0.48 16.43
N GLU A 462 41.67 0.02 17.67
CA GLU A 462 42.49 -0.48 18.80
C GLU A 462 41.96 -1.78 19.42
N GLN A 463 40.73 -2.20 19.12
CA GLN A 463 40.13 -3.45 19.60
C GLN A 463 40.30 -4.64 18.63
N ARG A 464 41.10 -4.48 17.57
CA ARG A 464 41.62 -5.55 16.71
C ARG A 464 43.06 -5.85 17.07
#